data_AF-H2Y5T9-F1
#
_entry.id   AF-H2Y5T9-F1
#
_cell.length_a   1.000
_cell.length_b   1.000
_cell.length_c   1.000
_cell.angle_alpha   90.00
_cell.angle_beta   90.00
_cell.angle_gamma   90.00
#
_symmetry.space_group_name_H-M   'P 1'
#
loop_
_entity.id
_entity.type
_entity.pdbx_description
1 polymer ?
#
loop_
_entity_poly.entity_id
_entity_poly.type
_entity_poly.pdbx_seq_one_letter_code
_entity_poly.pdbx_strand_id
1 'polypeptide(L)'
;MLAMDIFETCLNEISLEGLDGVTISTLWLRLIHREHKINVNLSDDLKNHLWEFLLEISEVEFYQLQHEREDPAIFDRFSGLDVQSGKRIAMAPDELDLHTEVYNVKPINRGNVKGSCCSYETRQDITWIIRDEKLSLTDVITRFGLKRFVIVASQWQRERALAPPGVMHR
;
A
#
# COMPACT_ATOMS: atom_id res chain seq x y z
N MET A 1 -6.90 -13.18 18.51
CA MET A 1 -6.47 -12.39 17.34
C MET A 1 -5.45 -13.24 16.62
N LEU A 2 -5.79 -13.79 15.44
CA LEU A 2 -4.82 -14.52 14.62
C LEU A 2 -3.70 -13.53 14.28
N ALA A 3 -2.46 -13.85 14.68
CA ALA A 3 -1.31 -13.09 14.26
C ALA A 3 -1.22 -13.26 12.73
N MET A 4 -1.43 -12.17 11.99
CA MET A 4 -1.18 -12.16 10.56
C MET A 4 0.33 -12.28 10.33
N ASP A 5 0.71 -13.15 9.40
CA ASP A 5 2.08 -13.24 8.91
C ASP A 5 2.45 -11.99 8.07
N ILE A 6 3.75 -11.72 7.93
CA ILE A 6 4.29 -10.57 7.21
C ILE A 6 3.93 -10.60 5.72
N PHE A 7 3.86 -11.78 5.09
CA PHE A 7 3.48 -11.93 3.69
C PHE A 7 2.01 -11.56 3.45
N GLU A 8 1.11 -12.05 4.31
CA GLU A 8 -0.32 -11.70 4.25
C GLU A 8 -0.53 -10.20 4.54
N THR A 9 0.24 -9.67 5.49
CA THR A 9 0.24 -8.24 5.78
C THR A 9 0.69 -7.41 4.59
N CYS A 10 1.79 -7.79 3.93
CA CYS A 10 2.28 -7.13 2.72
C CYS A 10 1.19 -7.06 1.64
N LEU A 11 0.54 -8.19 1.35
CA LEU A 11 -0.55 -8.23 0.39
C LEU A 11 -1.75 -7.38 0.82
N ASN A 12 -2.08 -7.34 2.11
CA ASN A 12 -3.15 -6.50 2.63
C ASN A 12 -2.84 -5.00 2.51
N GLU A 13 -1.61 -4.56 2.79
CA GLU A 13 -1.24 -3.14 2.60
C GLU A 13 -1.36 -2.72 1.13
N ILE A 14 -0.95 -3.58 0.19
CA ILE A 14 -1.15 -3.36 -1.26
C ILE A 14 -2.66 -3.29 -1.59
N SER A 15 -3.45 -4.19 -1.02
CA SER A 15 -4.90 -4.28 -1.28
C SER A 15 -5.68 -3.09 -0.74
N LEU A 16 -5.28 -2.57 0.41
CA LEU A 16 -5.91 -1.43 1.08
C LEU A 16 -5.61 -0.11 0.36
N GLU A 17 -4.43 0.04 -0.25
CA GLU A 17 -4.13 1.18 -1.12
C GLU A 17 -5.10 1.27 -2.30
N GLY A 18 -5.50 0.11 -2.83
CA GLY A 18 -6.55 0.02 -3.84
C GLY A 18 -6.10 0.43 -5.22
N LEU A 19 -7.00 1.10 -5.95
CA LEU A 19 -6.81 1.33 -7.38
C LEU A 19 -5.60 2.22 -7.68
N ASP A 20 -5.21 3.11 -6.78
CA ASP A 20 -4.01 3.94 -6.94
C ASP A 20 -2.72 3.11 -6.98
N GLY A 21 -2.71 1.93 -6.37
CA GLY A 21 -1.54 1.06 -6.21
C GLY A 21 -0.51 1.65 -5.26
N VAL A 22 0.24 0.82 -4.53
CA VAL A 22 1.22 1.28 -3.52
C VAL A 22 2.60 1.39 -4.15
N THR A 23 3.33 2.48 -3.88
CA THR A 23 4.75 2.55 -4.29
C THR A 23 5.60 1.61 -3.44
N ILE A 24 6.77 1.20 -3.92
CA ILE A 24 7.71 0.40 -3.14
C ILE A 24 8.11 1.15 -1.85
N SER A 25 8.36 2.46 -1.97
CA SER A 25 8.71 3.31 -0.82
C SER A 25 7.60 3.31 0.25
N THR A 26 6.35 3.57 -0.16
CA THR A 26 5.21 3.62 0.76
C THR A 26 4.90 2.26 1.38
N LEU A 27 5.08 1.16 0.62
CA LEU A 27 4.88 -0.19 1.15
C LEU A 27 5.84 -0.48 2.30
N TRP A 28 7.13 -0.19 2.14
CA TRP A 28 8.11 -0.37 3.21
C TRP A 28 7.84 0.53 4.40
N LEU A 29 7.51 1.81 4.14
CA LEU A 29 7.13 2.75 5.20
C LEU A 29 6.00 2.19 6.06
N ARG A 30 4.92 1.67 5.45
CA ARG A 30 3.76 1.13 6.17
C ARG A 30 4.07 -0.17 6.89
N LEU A 31 4.85 -1.06 6.28
CA LEU A 31 5.24 -2.31 6.92
C LEU A 31 6.09 -2.09 8.17
N ILE A 32 7.02 -1.11 8.14
CA ILE A 32 7.81 -0.72 9.32
C ILE A 32 6.91 -0.19 10.43
N HIS A 33 5.94 0.67 10.13
CA HIS A 33 5.07 1.28 11.13
C HIS A 33 3.97 0.34 11.66
N ARG A 34 3.94 -0.91 11.22
CA ARG A 34 2.96 -1.91 11.69
C ARG A 34 3.39 -2.63 12.96
N GLU A 35 4.31 -2.05 13.73
CA GLU A 35 5.01 -2.62 14.89
C GLU A 35 4.09 -3.36 15.89
N HIS A 36 2.85 -2.91 16.06
CA HIS A 36 1.91 -3.52 17.00
C HIS A 36 1.32 -4.87 16.56
N LYS A 37 1.55 -5.30 15.31
CA LYS A 37 0.97 -6.55 14.77
C LYS A 37 2.01 -7.59 14.39
N ILE A 38 3.24 -7.19 14.04
CA ILE A 38 4.29 -8.10 13.61
C ILE A 38 5.62 -7.63 14.20
N ASN A 39 6.26 -8.47 15.01
CA ASN A 39 7.58 -8.22 15.58
C ASN A 39 8.67 -8.73 14.63
N VAL A 40 8.84 -8.07 13.48
CA VAL A 40 9.83 -8.43 12.46
C VAL A 40 10.60 -7.20 12.01
N ASN A 41 11.92 -7.33 11.94
CA ASN A 41 12.79 -6.31 11.36
C ASN A 41 12.73 -6.41 9.82
N LEU A 42 12.32 -5.32 9.14
CA LEU A 42 12.22 -5.26 7.68
C LEU A 42 13.62 -5.06 7.03
N SER A 43 14.46 -6.08 7.15
CA SER A 43 15.79 -6.14 6.50
C SER A 43 15.67 -6.20 4.97
N ASP A 44 16.76 -5.88 4.27
CA ASP A 44 16.78 -5.95 2.81
C ASP A 44 16.58 -7.39 2.29
N ASP A 45 17.08 -8.39 3.01
CA ASP A 45 16.79 -9.80 2.72
C ASP A 45 15.28 -10.06 2.78
N LEU A 46 14.59 -9.58 3.82
CA LEU A 46 13.15 -9.78 3.93
C LEU A 46 12.39 -9.03 2.82
N LYS A 47 12.81 -7.81 2.45
CA LYS A 47 12.22 -7.10 1.31
C LYS A 47 12.36 -7.88 0.00
N ASN A 48 13.51 -8.53 -0.22
CA ASN A 48 13.72 -9.39 -1.38
C ASN A 48 12.80 -10.62 -1.35
N HIS A 49 12.64 -11.29 -0.21
CA HIS A 49 11.70 -12.42 -0.09
C HIS A 49 10.23 -11.99 -0.30
N LEU A 50 9.84 -10.83 0.24
CA LEU A 50 8.51 -10.27 0.00
C LEU A 50 8.32 -9.94 -1.48
N TRP A 51 9.34 -9.42 -2.15
CA TRP A 51 9.31 -9.16 -3.58
C TRP A 51 9.14 -10.43 -4.41
N GLU A 52 9.94 -11.47 -4.14
CA GLU A 52 9.81 -12.78 -4.78
C GLU A 52 8.41 -13.37 -4.58
N PHE A 53 7.86 -13.25 -3.37
CA PHE A 53 6.47 -13.63 -3.11
C PHE A 53 5.48 -12.88 -4.01
N LEU A 54 5.62 -11.56 -4.15
CA LEU A 54 4.72 -10.75 -4.99
C LEU A 54 4.81 -11.11 -6.48
N LEU A 55 5.98 -11.53 -6.97
CA LEU A 55 6.17 -12.00 -8.34
C LEU A 55 5.37 -13.27 -8.67
N GLU A 56 4.99 -14.05 -7.66
CA GLU A 56 4.22 -15.30 -7.82
C GLU A 56 2.70 -15.09 -7.65
N ILE A 57 2.26 -13.98 -7.05
CA ILE A 57 0.84 -13.71 -6.80
C ILE A 57 0.16 -13.18 -8.07
N SER A 58 -0.68 -14.00 -8.72
CA SER A 58 -1.39 -13.61 -9.95
C SER A 58 -2.35 -12.43 -9.78
N GLU A 59 -2.82 -12.20 -8.55
CA GLU A 59 -3.77 -11.16 -8.18
C GLU A 59 -3.11 -9.80 -7.94
N VAL A 60 -1.86 -9.63 -8.34
CA VAL A 60 -1.09 -8.39 -8.25
C VAL A 60 -0.55 -8.00 -9.62
N GLU A 61 -0.73 -6.73 -9.97
CA GLU A 61 -0.28 -6.12 -11.22
C GLU A 61 0.69 -4.98 -10.92
N PHE A 62 1.60 -4.71 -11.86
CA PHE A 62 2.69 -3.75 -11.70
C PHE A 62 2.57 -2.64 -12.73
N TYR A 63 2.65 -1.39 -12.27
CA TYR A 63 2.52 -0.21 -13.13
C TYR A 63 3.62 0.81 -12.90
N GLN A 64 3.93 1.56 -13.95
CA GLN A 64 4.79 2.73 -13.89
C GLN A 64 3.98 4.02 -13.96
N LEU A 65 4.18 4.90 -12.98
CA LEU A 65 3.61 6.26 -12.99
C LEU A 65 4.43 7.22 -13.87
N GLN A 66 3.75 8.22 -14.43
CA GLN A 66 4.39 9.31 -15.18
C GLN A 66 5.28 10.18 -14.28
N HIS A 67 4.85 10.43 -13.04
CA HIS A 67 5.54 11.24 -12.05
C HIS A 67 5.72 10.46 -10.75
N GLU A 68 6.72 10.85 -9.95
CA GLU A 68 6.92 10.28 -8.61
C GLU A 68 5.72 10.62 -7.73
N ARG A 69 5.33 9.69 -6.86
CA ARG A 69 4.34 9.91 -5.82
C ARG A 69 5.04 9.98 -4.48
N GLU A 70 4.78 11.07 -3.75
CA GLU A 70 5.31 11.24 -2.40
C GLU A 70 4.75 10.20 -1.44
N ASP A 71 5.56 9.87 -0.44
CA ASP A 71 5.13 8.96 0.61
C ASP A 71 4.14 9.67 1.55
N PRO A 72 3.10 8.95 2.03
CA PRO A 72 2.16 9.53 2.96
C PRO A 72 2.83 9.84 4.30
N ALA A 73 2.42 10.94 4.94
CA ALA A 73 2.80 11.20 6.32
C ALA A 73 2.17 10.15 7.25
N ILE A 74 2.98 9.49 8.08
CA ILE A 74 2.47 8.59 9.12
C ILE A 74 2.09 9.43 10.34
N PHE A 75 0.83 9.35 10.73
CA PHE A 75 0.27 10.14 11.82
C PHE A 75 -0.53 9.26 12.77
N ASP A 76 -0.09 9.18 14.04
CA ASP A 76 -0.86 8.54 15.10
C ASP A 76 -1.86 9.53 15.68
N ARG A 77 -3.13 9.38 15.30
CA ARG A 77 -4.22 10.20 15.82
C ARG A 77 -4.36 10.14 17.34
N PHE A 78 -3.87 9.10 18.01
CA PHE A 78 -3.96 8.89 19.47
C PHE A 78 -2.66 9.26 20.21
N SER A 79 -1.71 9.90 19.52
CA SER A 79 -0.48 10.42 20.13
C SER A 79 -0.71 11.71 20.93
N GLY A 80 -1.85 12.39 20.72
CA GLY A 80 -2.21 13.60 21.46
C GLY A 80 -2.34 13.36 22.96
N LEU A 81 -1.93 14.34 23.77
CA LEU A 81 -2.03 14.33 25.22
C LEU A 81 -2.78 15.58 25.67
N ASP A 82 -3.89 15.41 26.39
CA ASP A 82 -4.52 16.53 27.08
C ASP A 82 -3.68 16.89 28.30
N VAL A 83 -3.05 18.07 28.26
CA VAL A 83 -2.14 18.55 29.31
C VAL A 83 -2.85 18.71 30.66
N GLN A 84 -4.17 18.98 30.66
CA GLN A 84 -4.92 19.17 31.90
C GLN A 84 -5.28 17.86 32.58
N SER A 85 -5.81 16.89 31.84
CA SER A 85 -6.20 15.58 32.40
C SER A 85 -5.09 14.53 32.37
N GLY A 86 -4.00 14.77 31.65
CA GLY A 86 -2.92 13.80 31.41
C GLY A 86 -3.36 12.59 30.58
N LYS A 87 -4.54 12.63 29.95
CA LYS A 87 -5.09 11.52 29.16
C LYS A 87 -4.69 11.63 27.71
N ARG A 88 -4.48 10.49 27.06
CA ARG A 88 -4.35 10.45 25.59
C ARG A 88 -5.66 10.87 24.95
N ILE A 89 -5.58 11.79 24.01
CA ILE A 89 -6.72 12.30 23.24
C ILE A 89 -6.50 12.03 21.76
N ALA A 90 -7.60 11.88 21.03
CA ALA A 90 -7.54 11.85 19.59
C ALA A 90 -7.40 13.30 19.07
N MET A 91 -6.43 13.55 18.19
CA MET A 91 -6.33 14.83 17.49
C MET A 91 -7.54 15.05 16.58
N ALA A 92 -7.97 16.30 16.47
CA ALA A 92 -9.17 16.70 15.74
C ALA A 92 -8.92 16.78 14.22
N PRO A 93 -9.97 16.73 13.37
CA PRO A 93 -9.83 16.73 11.92
C PRO A 93 -9.11 17.97 11.36
N ASP A 94 -9.34 19.15 11.93
CA ASP A 94 -8.68 20.41 11.57
C ASP A 94 -7.18 20.39 11.85
N GLU A 95 -6.76 19.73 12.93
CA GLU A 95 -5.34 19.50 13.23
C GLU A 95 -4.71 18.50 12.24
N LEU A 96 -5.49 17.53 11.75
CA LEU A 96 -5.06 16.54 10.76
C LEU A 96 -4.93 17.14 9.34
N ASP A 97 -5.79 18.10 8.99
CA ASP A 97 -5.78 18.77 7.69
C ASP A 97 -4.48 19.59 7.48
N LEU A 98 -3.82 20.03 8.55
CA LEU A 98 -2.49 20.68 8.48
C LEU A 98 -1.37 19.72 8.07
N HIS A 99 -1.59 18.42 8.25
CA HIS A 99 -0.59 17.37 8.04
C HIS A 99 -0.90 16.48 6.84
N THR A 100 -2.02 16.70 6.15
CA THR A 100 -2.47 15.85 5.04
C THR A 100 -2.79 16.70 3.82
N GLU A 101 -2.19 16.34 2.68
CA GLU A 101 -2.61 16.93 1.40
C GLU A 101 -4.01 16.45 1.06
N VAL A 102 -4.84 17.35 0.51
CA VAL A 102 -6.19 17.00 0.07
C VAL A 102 -6.09 15.94 -1.02
N TYR A 103 -6.61 14.75 -0.74
CA TYR A 103 -6.65 13.66 -1.71
C TYR A 103 -7.49 14.06 -2.93
N ASN A 104 -6.87 14.05 -4.10
CA ASN A 104 -7.54 14.41 -5.35
C ASN A 104 -8.44 13.26 -5.82
N VAL A 105 -9.73 13.34 -5.52
CA VAL A 105 -10.70 12.29 -5.85
C VAL A 105 -10.98 12.28 -7.36
N LYS A 106 -10.61 11.19 -8.04
CA LYS A 106 -10.95 10.93 -9.45
C LYS A 106 -11.59 9.54 -9.58
N PRO A 107 -12.92 9.44 -9.47
CA PRO A 107 -13.60 8.16 -9.45
C PRO A 107 -13.52 7.47 -10.82
N ILE A 108 -13.20 6.19 -10.79
CA ILE A 108 -13.17 5.26 -11.91
C ILE A 108 -14.26 4.22 -11.66
N ASN A 109 -15.12 4.05 -12.65
CA ASN A 109 -16.14 3.02 -12.67
C ASN A 109 -16.25 2.49 -14.10
N ARG A 110 -15.38 1.53 -14.44
CA ARG A 110 -15.30 0.92 -15.78
C ARG A 110 -15.33 -0.59 -15.64
N GLY A 111 -16.45 -1.21 -16.02
CA GLY A 111 -16.64 -2.66 -15.92
C GLY A 111 -16.52 -3.14 -14.48
N ASN A 112 -15.56 -4.01 -14.22
CA ASN A 112 -15.25 -4.53 -12.88
C ASN A 112 -14.32 -3.62 -12.07
N VAL A 113 -13.74 -2.58 -12.66
CA VAL A 113 -12.81 -1.68 -11.98
C VAL A 113 -13.55 -0.55 -11.30
N LYS A 114 -13.40 -0.45 -9.99
CA LYS A 114 -14.00 0.58 -9.13
C LYS A 114 -12.96 1.17 -8.17
N GLY A 115 -13.05 2.47 -7.93
CA GLY A 115 -12.18 3.17 -6.99
C GLY A 115 -11.92 4.62 -7.42
N SER A 116 -11.04 5.31 -6.72
CA SER A 116 -10.49 6.60 -7.16
C SER A 116 -9.05 6.37 -7.61
N CYS A 117 -8.67 6.93 -8.75
CA CYS A 117 -7.27 6.92 -9.18
C CYS A 117 -6.97 8.01 -10.22
N CYS A 118 -6.09 8.96 -9.87
CA CYS A 118 -5.71 10.06 -10.75
C CYS A 118 -4.95 9.59 -11.99
N SER A 119 -4.08 8.60 -11.83
CA SER A 119 -3.17 8.07 -12.84
C SER A 119 -3.73 6.89 -13.63
N TYR A 120 -5.00 6.52 -13.44
CA TYR A 120 -5.58 5.30 -14.01
C TYR A 120 -5.37 5.17 -15.53
N GLU A 121 -5.59 6.24 -16.28
CA GLU A 121 -5.43 6.26 -17.74
C GLU A 121 -4.00 6.55 -18.20
N THR A 122 -3.12 7.01 -17.31
CA THR A 122 -1.78 7.52 -17.66
C THR A 122 -0.64 6.62 -17.18
N ARG A 123 -0.90 5.74 -16.21
CA ARG A 123 0.06 4.73 -15.75
C ARG A 123 0.26 3.67 -16.83
N GLN A 124 1.47 3.17 -16.95
CA GLN A 124 1.82 2.14 -17.90
C GLN A 124 1.81 0.77 -17.22
N ASP A 125 1.09 -0.20 -17.77
CA ASP A 125 1.20 -1.60 -17.33
C ASP A 125 2.54 -2.18 -17.74
N ILE A 126 3.31 -2.63 -16.75
CA ILE A 126 4.62 -3.26 -16.92
C ILE A 126 4.65 -4.66 -16.33
N THR A 127 3.49 -5.24 -16.00
CA THR A 127 3.38 -6.53 -15.31
C THR A 127 4.12 -7.65 -16.03
N TRP A 128 3.98 -7.70 -17.35
CA TRP A 128 4.66 -8.70 -18.18
C TRP A 128 6.18 -8.54 -18.15
N ILE A 129 6.70 -7.31 -18.20
CA ILE A 129 8.14 -7.02 -18.15
C ILE A 129 8.72 -7.54 -16.85
N ILE A 130 8.04 -7.23 -15.74
CA ILE A 130 8.50 -7.61 -14.40
C ILE A 130 8.56 -9.14 -14.24
N ARG A 131 7.51 -9.85 -14.68
CA ARG A 131 7.42 -11.31 -14.49
C ARG A 131 8.25 -12.11 -15.48
N ASP A 132 8.26 -11.72 -16.75
CA ASP A 132 8.97 -12.45 -17.81
C ASP A 132 10.49 -12.32 -17.65
N GLU A 133 10.98 -11.12 -17.38
CA GLU A 133 12.41 -10.86 -17.13
C GLU A 133 12.83 -11.28 -15.72
N LYS A 134 11.89 -11.64 -14.83
CA LYS A 134 12.13 -12.00 -13.42
C LYS A 134 13.02 -10.99 -12.69
N LEU A 135 12.70 -9.71 -12.83
CA LEU A 135 13.54 -8.63 -12.30
C LEU A 135 13.64 -8.71 -10.78
N SER A 136 14.85 -8.54 -10.25
CA SER A 136 15.06 -8.42 -8.81
C SER A 136 14.50 -7.10 -8.28
N LEU A 137 14.28 -7.00 -6.97
CA LEU A 137 13.83 -5.76 -6.34
C LEU A 137 14.77 -4.59 -6.67
N THR A 138 16.08 -4.85 -6.65
CA THR A 138 17.12 -3.87 -7.01
C THR A 138 17.02 -3.42 -8.46
N ASP A 139 16.80 -4.34 -9.40
CA ASP A 139 16.64 -4.01 -10.82
C ASP A 139 15.39 -3.15 -11.04
N VAL A 140 14.29 -3.51 -10.39
CA VAL A 140 13.04 -2.74 -10.45
C VAL A 140 13.23 -1.33 -9.91
N ILE A 141 13.84 -1.21 -8.73
CA ILE A 141 14.14 0.10 -8.13
C ILE A 141 15.01 0.94 -9.05
N THR A 142 16.04 0.35 -9.64
CA THR A 142 16.99 1.05 -10.51
C THR A 142 16.34 1.50 -11.82
N ARG A 143 15.50 0.65 -12.43
CA ARG A 143 14.91 0.89 -13.75
C ARG A 143 13.64 1.74 -13.70
N PHE A 144 12.81 1.53 -12.67
CA PHE A 144 11.47 2.10 -12.59
C PHE A 144 11.31 3.13 -11.47
N GLY A 145 12.20 3.14 -10.48
CA GLY A 145 12.21 4.11 -9.40
C GLY A 145 11.27 3.77 -8.24
N LEU A 146 11.74 3.98 -7.02
CA LEU A 146 11.05 3.63 -5.76
C LEU A 146 9.66 4.28 -5.60
N LYS A 147 9.48 5.47 -6.14
CA LYS A 147 8.26 6.30 -5.99
C LYS A 147 7.38 6.36 -7.24
N ARG A 148 7.79 5.71 -8.33
CA ARG A 148 7.02 5.67 -9.58
C ARG A 148 6.50 4.28 -9.91
N PHE A 149 7.22 3.24 -9.48
CA PHE A 149 6.73 1.88 -9.55
C PHE A 149 5.63 1.67 -8.52
N VAL A 150 4.44 1.26 -8.96
CA VAL A 150 3.31 0.95 -8.09
C VAL A 150 2.80 -0.47 -8.29
N ILE A 151 2.35 -1.05 -7.18
CA ILE A 151 1.82 -2.41 -7.09
C ILE A 151 0.33 -2.30 -6.81
N VAL A 152 -0.50 -2.91 -7.65
CA VAL A 152 -1.96 -2.86 -7.54
C VAL A 152 -2.46 -4.27 -7.31
N ALA A 153 -3.20 -4.51 -6.22
CA ALA A 153 -3.90 -5.76 -6.04
C ALA A 153 -5.22 -5.76 -6.81
N SER A 154 -5.69 -6.94 -7.20
CA SER A 154 -6.99 -7.13 -7.84
C SER A 154 -8.14 -6.60 -6.99
N GLN A 155 -9.25 -6.27 -7.64
CA GLN A 155 -10.48 -5.83 -6.96
C GLN A 155 -10.96 -6.85 -5.92
N TRP A 156 -10.79 -8.14 -6.19
CA TRP A 156 -11.13 -9.20 -5.24
C TRP A 156 -10.28 -9.16 -3.97
N GLN A 157 -8.96 -8.96 -4.10
CA GLN A 157 -8.08 -8.82 -2.93
C GLN A 157 -8.42 -7.56 -2.12
N ARG A 158 -8.76 -6.46 -2.80
CA ARG A 158 -9.25 -5.25 -2.13
C ARG A 158 -10.54 -5.50 -1.35
N GLU A 159 -11.54 -6.10 -1.98
CA GLU A 159 -12.81 -6.44 -1.32
C GLU A 159 -12.57 -7.34 -0.11
N ARG A 160 -11.66 -8.32 -0.23
CA ARG A 160 -11.25 -9.20 0.87
C ARG A 160 -10.62 -8.46 2.04
N ALA A 161 -9.73 -7.51 1.75
CA ALA A 161 -9.05 -6.73 2.77
C ALA A 161 -10.01 -5.76 3.51
N LEU A 162 -11.05 -5.28 2.82
CA LEU A 162 -12.06 -4.38 3.40
C LEU A 162 -13.16 -5.15 4.16
N ALA A 163 -13.43 -6.39 3.78
CA ALA A 163 -14.47 -7.19 4.41
C ALA A 163 -14.03 -7.71 5.79
N PRO A 164 -14.95 -7.74 6.78
CA PRO A 164 -14.70 -8.44 8.03
C PRO A 164 -14.43 -9.94 7.79
N PRO A 165 -13.62 -10.59 8.65
CA PRO A 165 -13.39 -12.02 8.57
C PRO A 165 -14.72 -12.80 8.55
N GLY A 166 -14.88 -13.71 7.58
CA GLY A 166 -16.05 -14.58 7.46
C GLY A 166 -17.24 -14.02 6.68
N VAL A 167 -17.16 -12.80 6.13
CA VAL A 167 -18.25 -12.19 5.34
C VAL A 167 -18.17 -12.53 3.84
N MET A 168 -16.97 -12.80 3.31
CA MET A 168 -16.81 -13.13 1.90
C MET A 168 -17.00 -14.63 1.65
N HIS A 169 -18.03 -14.98 0.87
CA HIS A 169 -18.20 -16.32 0.30
C HIS A 169 -17.77 -16.31 -1.17
N ARG A 170 -17.04 -17.36 -1.56
CA ARG A 170 -16.68 -17.61 -2.97
C ARG A 170 -17.91 -17.91 -3.80
#